data_AF-X1VQ38-F1
#
_entry.id   AF-X1VQ38-F1
#
_cell.length_a   1.000
_cell.length_b   1.000
_cell.length_c   1.000
_cell.angle_alpha   90.00
_cell.angle_beta   90.00
_cell.angle_gamma   90.00
#
_symmetry.space_group_name_H-M   'P 1'
#
loop_
_entity.id
_entity.type
_entity.pdbx_description
1 polymer ?
#
loop_
_entity_poly.entity_id
_entity_poly.type
_entity_poly.pdbx_seq_one_letter_code
_entity_poly.pdbx_strand_id
1 'polypeptide(L)'
;DKINNRGEGEKNMIAKNVNEITKDDLQALIDNSVLEGKTIEYKQSLPGNSDSDKKEFLADICSFSNTSGGDLIYGITEDRK
;
A
#
# COMPACT_ATOMS: atom_id res chain seq x y z
N ASP A 1 -18.26 10.59 29.83
CA ASP A 1 -18.83 10.74 28.48
C ASP A 1 -18.11 11.79 27.64
N LYS A 2 -17.22 11.35 26.76
CA LYS A 2 -17.12 11.76 25.34
C LYS A 2 -16.37 10.64 24.65
N ILE A 3 -17.14 9.74 24.06
CA ILE A 3 -16.66 8.63 23.23
C ILE A 3 -15.84 9.24 22.11
N ASN A 4 -14.54 8.94 22.09
CA ASN A 4 -13.62 9.41 21.08
C ASN A 4 -13.92 8.61 19.80
N ASN A 5 -14.96 9.05 19.09
CA ASN A 5 -15.41 8.49 17.84
C ASN A 5 -14.36 8.87 16.78
N ARG A 6 -13.27 8.11 16.71
CA ARG A 6 -12.37 8.13 15.56
C ARG A 6 -13.11 7.44 14.43
N GLY A 7 -13.98 8.20 13.78
CA GLY A 7 -14.52 7.86 12.48
C GLY A 7 -13.36 7.58 11.52
N GLU A 8 -13.57 6.57 10.70
CA GLU A 8 -12.69 6.04 9.67
C GLU A 8 -12.03 7.16 8.85
N GLY A 9 -10.81 7.54 9.24
CA GLY A 9 -10.00 8.55 8.57
C GLY A 9 -8.78 7.87 7.95
N GLU A 10 -8.70 7.91 6.63
CA GLU A 10 -7.51 7.72 5.77
C GLU A 10 -6.51 6.65 6.27
N LYS A 11 -6.79 5.38 5.95
CA LYS A 11 -5.88 4.26 6.27
C LYS A 11 -4.82 4.05 5.18
N ASN A 12 -3.99 5.06 4.96
CA ASN A 12 -2.68 4.80 4.38
C ASN A 12 -1.77 4.26 5.50
N MET A 13 -1.06 3.17 5.25
CA MET A 13 -0.10 2.62 6.20
C MET A 13 1.11 3.56 6.33
N ILE A 14 1.45 4.28 5.26
CA ILE A 14 2.38 5.40 5.31
C ILE A 14 1.56 6.71 5.40
N ALA A 15 1.46 7.28 6.61
CA ALA A 15 0.73 8.51 6.87
C ALA A 15 1.49 9.78 6.42
N LYS A 16 1.90 9.84 5.16
CA LYS A 16 2.61 10.95 4.51
C LYS A 16 2.08 11.19 3.11
N ASN A 17 2.29 12.40 2.58
CA ASN A 17 2.06 12.61 1.15
C ASN A 17 3.06 11.78 0.33
N VAL A 18 2.64 11.27 -0.83
CA VAL A 18 3.49 10.43 -1.70
C VAL A 18 4.84 11.08 -2.03
N ASN A 19 4.88 12.41 -2.16
CA ASN A 19 6.12 13.16 -2.48
C ASN A 19 7.06 13.32 -1.28
N GLU A 20 6.61 12.99 -0.07
CA GLU A 20 7.35 13.10 1.18
C GLU A 20 7.81 11.73 1.71
N ILE A 21 7.42 10.64 1.04
CA ILE A 21 7.81 9.28 1.39
C ILE A 21 9.31 9.11 1.11
N THR A 22 10.03 8.64 2.12
CA THR A 22 11.47 8.40 2.06
C THR A 22 11.79 6.91 2.17
N LYS A 23 13.05 6.56 1.91
CA LYS A 23 13.53 5.18 2.12
C LYS A 23 13.33 4.72 3.57
N ASP A 24 13.49 5.61 4.54
CA ASP A 24 13.37 5.25 5.97
C ASP A 24 11.93 4.84 6.32
N ASP A 25 10.94 5.42 5.64
CA ASP A 25 9.53 5.03 5.80
C ASP A 25 9.30 3.60 5.29
N LEU A 26 9.89 3.24 4.15
CA LEU A 26 9.83 1.89 3.60
C LEU A 26 10.59 0.90 4.48
N GLN A 27 11.74 1.29 5.02
CA GLN A 27 12.52 0.46 5.94
C GLN A 27 11.74 0.18 7.23
N ALA A 28 11.01 1.17 7.75
CA ALA A 28 10.16 0.97 8.92
C ALA A 28 9.06 -0.08 8.69
N LEU A 29 8.50 -0.20 7.48
CA LEU A 29 7.54 -1.26 7.17
C LEU A 29 8.18 -2.65 7.26
N ILE A 30 9.41 -2.79 6.78
CA ILE A 30 10.19 -4.03 6.83
C ILE A 30 10.56 -4.38 8.28
N ASP A 31 11.12 -3.42 9.02
CA ASP A 31 11.61 -3.63 10.39
C ASP A 31 10.47 -4.00 11.34
N ASN A 32 9.27 -3.44 11.12
CA ASN A 32 8.07 -3.78 11.87
C ASN A 32 7.33 -5.01 11.32
N SER A 33 7.84 -5.66 10.28
CA SER A 33 7.22 -6.83 9.63
C SER A 33 5.75 -6.61 9.29
N VAL A 34 5.43 -5.45 8.73
CA VAL A 34 4.05 -5.10 8.35
C VAL A 34 3.59 -6.03 7.23
N LEU A 35 2.68 -6.94 7.56
CA LEU A 35 2.12 -7.91 6.61
C LEU A 35 1.17 -7.24 5.61
N GLU A 36 0.98 -7.90 4.46
CA GLU A 36 -0.05 -7.51 3.49
C GLU A 36 -1.46 -7.57 4.08
N GLY A 37 -2.34 -6.78 3.49
CA GLY A 37 -3.74 -6.77 3.87
C GLY A 37 -4.59 -5.94 2.92
N LYS A 38 -5.78 -5.57 3.38
CA LYS A 38 -6.75 -4.84 2.55
C LYS A 38 -6.31 -3.44 2.13
N THR A 39 -5.30 -2.87 2.78
CA THR A 39 -4.86 -1.49 2.61
C THR A 39 -3.37 -1.37 2.31
N ILE A 40 -2.67 -2.49 2.11
CA ILE A 40 -1.25 -2.50 1.73
C ILE A 40 -0.91 -3.77 0.96
N GLU A 41 -0.20 -3.60 -0.15
CA GLU A 41 0.26 -4.69 -1.01
C GLU A 41 1.69 -4.44 -1.48
N TYR A 42 2.53 -5.47 -1.43
CA TYR A 42 3.93 -5.44 -1.84
C TYR A 42 4.13 -6.26 -3.12
N LYS A 43 4.73 -5.63 -4.14
CA LYS A 43 5.11 -6.33 -5.37
C LYS A 43 6.60 -6.18 -5.60
N GLN A 44 7.30 -7.29 -5.79
CA GLN A 44 8.75 -7.27 -6.02
C GLN A 44 9.13 -6.54 -7.33
N SER A 45 8.38 -6.80 -8.40
CA SER A 45 8.70 -6.34 -9.75
C SER A 45 7.74 -5.25 -10.19
N LEU A 46 8.29 -4.21 -10.82
CA LEU A 46 7.49 -3.20 -11.53
C LEU A 46 6.64 -3.85 -12.63
N PRO A 47 5.45 -3.31 -12.93
CA PRO A 47 4.65 -3.79 -14.04
C PRO A 47 5.43 -3.64 -15.35
N GLY A 48 5.31 -4.65 -16.22
CA GLY A 48 5.88 -4.62 -17.57
C GLY A 48 5.12 -3.66 -18.50
N ASN A 49 5.54 -3.62 -19.77
CA ASN A 49 4.96 -2.73 -20.77
C ASN A 49 3.89 -3.38 -21.65
N SER A 50 3.59 -4.66 -21.44
CA SER A 50 2.56 -5.35 -22.23
C SER A 50 1.16 -4.89 -21.83
N ASP A 51 0.17 -5.11 -22.72
CA ASP A 51 -1.22 -4.76 -22.42
C ASP A 51 -1.79 -5.57 -21.26
N SER A 52 -1.34 -6.81 -21.06
CA SER A 52 -1.69 -7.60 -19.88
C SER A 52 -1.12 -6.99 -18.60
N ASP A 53 0.16 -6.60 -18.60
CA ASP A 53 0.79 -6.01 -17.41
C ASP A 53 0.12 -4.70 -17.00
N LYS A 54 -0.23 -3.86 -18.00
CA LYS A 54 -0.97 -2.61 -17.76
C LYS A 54 -2.36 -2.87 -17.20
N LYS A 55 -3.05 -3.91 -17.67
CA LYS A 55 -4.38 -4.27 -17.16
C LYS A 55 -4.30 -4.71 -15.70
N GLU A 56 -3.33 -5.56 -15.34
CA GLU A 56 -3.13 -5.98 -13.95
C GLU A 56 -2.81 -4.78 -13.05
N PHE A 57 -1.88 -3.91 -13.47
CA PHE A 57 -1.57 -2.68 -12.73
C PHE A 57 -2.80 -1.78 -12.51
N LEU A 58 -3.61 -1.58 -13.55
CA LEU A 58 -4.85 -0.81 -13.43
C LEU A 58 -5.88 -1.52 -12.55
N ALA A 59 -5.94 -2.85 -12.59
CA ALA A 59 -6.84 -3.63 -11.75
C ALA A 59 -6.50 -3.47 -10.27
N ASP A 60 -5.20 -3.54 -9.91
CA ASP A 60 -4.72 -3.32 -8.55
C ASP A 60 -5.10 -1.92 -8.06
N ILE A 61 -4.81 -0.87 -8.85
CA ILE A 61 -5.19 0.52 -8.52
C ILE A 61 -6.71 0.67 -8.36
N CYS A 62 -7.50 0.10 -9.27
CA CYS A 62 -8.95 0.17 -9.20
C CYS A 62 -9.47 -0.54 -7.95
N SER A 63 -8.84 -1.65 -7.54
CA SER A 63 -9.24 -2.40 -6.35
C SER A 63 -9.10 -1.57 -5.08
N PHE A 64 -7.98 -0.85 -4.91
CA PHE A 64 -7.78 0.07 -3.80
C PHE A 64 -8.72 1.28 -3.88
N SER A 65 -8.87 1.86 -5.07
CA SER A 65 -9.71 3.05 -5.30
C SER A 65 -11.20 2.80 -5.01
N ASN A 66 -11.68 1.58 -5.28
CA ASN A 66 -13.08 1.19 -5.06
C ASN A 66 -13.38 0.78 -3.61
N THR A 67 -12.37 0.62 -2.76
CA THR A 67 -12.53 0.10 -1.39
C THR A 67 -12.19 1.17 -0.36
N SER A 68 -11.18 0.93 0.48
CA SER A 68 -10.78 1.84 1.56
C SER A 68 -9.53 2.65 1.23
N GLY A 69 -9.04 2.59 -0.02
CA GLY A 69 -7.71 3.06 -0.38
C GLY A 69 -6.61 2.16 0.17
N GLY A 70 -5.36 2.60 0.03
CA GLY A 70 -4.20 1.88 0.55
C GLY A 70 -2.90 2.23 -0.16
N ASP A 71 -1.85 1.51 0.22
CA ASP A 71 -0.51 1.66 -0.32
C ASP A 71 -0.14 0.46 -1.20
N LEU A 72 0.13 0.71 -2.49
CA LEU A 72 0.69 -0.27 -3.42
C LEU A 72 2.18 0.02 -3.60
N ILE A 73 3.04 -0.86 -3.08
CA ILE A 73 4.48 -0.63 -3.01
C ILE A 73 5.21 -1.63 -3.92
N TYR A 74 5.93 -1.09 -4.89
CA TYR A 74 6.78 -1.88 -5.78
C TYR A 74 8.25 -1.90 -5.30
N GLY A 75 8.95 -3.01 -5.55
CA GLY A 75 10.36 -3.20 -5.20
C GLY A 75 10.60 -3.85 -3.84
N ILE A 76 9.54 -4.22 -3.11
CA ILE A 76 9.61 -4.96 -1.85
C ILE A 76 9.02 -6.35 -2.08
N THR A 77 9.72 -7.37 -1.59
CA THR A 77 9.21 -8.74 -1.59
C THR A 77 8.43 -8.98 -0.31
N GLU A 78 7.20 -9.47 -0.43
CA GLU A 78 6.43 -9.95 0.71
C GLU A 78 7.15 -11.12 1.40
N ASP A 79 7.26 -11.05 2.73
CA ASP A 79 7.69 -12.18 3.54
C ASP A 79 6.52 -13.17 3.67
N ARG A 80 6.54 -14.22 2.84
CA ARG A 80 5.57 -15.31 2.87
C ARG A 80 5.83 -16.21 4.09
N LYS A 81 5.45 -15.75 5.28
CA LYS A 81 5.46 -16.58 6.50
C LYS A 81 4.20 -17.41 6.65
#